data_AF-A0A2S9G229-F1
#
_entry.id   AF-A0A2S9G229-F1
#
_cell.length_a   1.000
_cell.length_b   1.000
_cell.length_c   1.000
_cell.angle_alpha   90.00
_cell.angle_beta   90.00
_cell.angle_gamma   90.00
#
_symmetry.space_group_name_H-M   'P 1'
#
loop_
_entity.id
_entity.type
_entity.pdbx_description
1 polymer ?
#
loop_
_entity_poly.entity_id
_entity_poly.type
_entity_poly.pdbx_seq_one_letter_code
_entity_poly.pdbx_strand_id
1 'polypeptide(L)'
;NVGMSSFTDSKEREEQVDFVTYFSAGTLWAQPAGGDVDPENACGKKVAVQATTVQETDELPARSKKCTDEGKPAIEIVPFDSQDA
;
A
#
# COMPACT_ATOMS: atom_id res chain seq x y z
N ASN A 1 5.98 -28.73 2.95
CA ASN A 1 6.38 -27.54 3.75
C ASN A 1 5.41 -26.42 3.43
N VAL A 2 5.02 -25.61 4.42
CA VAL A 2 4.10 -24.46 4.28
C VAL A 2 4.79 -23.23 4.85
N GLY A 3 4.79 -22.13 4.10
CA GLY A 3 5.15 -20.81 4.61
C GLY A 3 3.90 -20.12 5.15
N MET A 4 3.95 -19.61 6.39
CA MET A 4 2.83 -18.88 7.00
C MET A 4 3.27 -17.47 7.38
N SER A 5 2.58 -16.49 6.79
CA SER A 5 2.66 -15.07 7.13
C SER A 5 1.39 -14.38 6.64
N SER A 6 1.31 -13.06 6.78
CA SER A 6 0.22 -12.22 6.29
C SER A 6 0.44 -11.79 4.84
N PHE A 7 0.70 -12.75 3.95
CA PHE A 7 0.84 -12.46 2.52
C PHE A 7 -0.53 -12.08 1.94
N THR A 8 -0.60 -10.94 1.24
CA THR A 8 -1.80 -10.62 0.46
C THR A 8 -1.97 -11.65 -0.65
N ASP A 9 -3.10 -12.36 -0.60
CA ASP A 9 -3.52 -13.31 -1.62
C ASP A 9 -4.03 -12.53 -2.84
N SER A 10 -3.45 -12.77 -4.01
CA SER A 10 -3.83 -12.12 -5.27
C SER A 10 -3.83 -13.14 -6.40
N LYS A 11 -4.65 -12.89 -7.44
CA LYS A 11 -4.77 -13.80 -8.58
C LYS A 11 -3.42 -14.05 -9.27
N GLU A 12 -2.59 -13.02 -9.40
CA GLU A 12 -1.23 -13.16 -9.94
C GLU A 12 -0.35 -14.07 -9.08
N ARG A 13 -0.49 -14.02 -7.75
CA ARG A 13 0.28 -14.88 -6.84
C ARG A 13 -0.23 -16.33 -6.84
N GLU A 14 -1.54 -16.51 -6.97
CA GLU A 14 -2.16 -17.84 -7.16
C GLU A 14 -1.67 -18.56 -8.43
N GLU A 15 -1.25 -17.82 -9.47
CA GLU A 15 -0.65 -18.42 -10.67
C GLU A 15 0.72 -19.07 -10.40
N GLN A 16 1.39 -18.67 -9.32
CA GLN A 16 2.74 -19.14 -8.98
C GLN A 16 2.75 -20.21 -7.89
N VAL A 17 1.85 -20.11 -6.91
CA VAL A 17 1.76 -21.03 -5.75
C VAL A 17 0.33 -21.15 -5.24
N ASP A 18 0.04 -22.25 -4.54
CA ASP A 18 -1.26 -22.44 -3.88
C ASP A 18 -1.38 -21.59 -2.61
N PHE A 19 -2.50 -20.86 -2.47
CA PHE A 19 -2.84 -20.09 -1.27
C PHE A 19 -3.94 -20.76 -0.45
N VAL A 20 -3.87 -20.57 0.88
CA VAL A 20 -4.97 -20.85 1.80
C VAL A 20 -5.44 -19.51 2.38
N THR A 21 -6.58 -19.02 1.93
CA THR A 21 -7.17 -17.78 2.45
C THR A 21 -7.78 -18.04 3.83
N TYR A 22 -7.19 -17.46 4.89
CA TYR A 22 -7.63 -17.70 6.27
C TYR A 22 -7.98 -16.43 7.06
N PHE A 23 -7.63 -15.25 6.54
CA PHE A 23 -7.84 -13.96 7.19
C PHE A 23 -8.17 -12.89 6.14
N SER A 24 -9.06 -11.95 6.49
CA SER A 24 -9.41 -10.80 5.65
C SER A 24 -8.81 -9.54 6.28
N ALA A 25 -7.97 -8.84 5.51
CA ALA A 25 -7.32 -7.60 5.90
C ALA A 25 -7.53 -6.53 4.83
N GLY A 26 -7.52 -5.26 5.24
CA GLY A 26 -7.52 -4.11 4.35
C GLY A 26 -6.34 -3.17 4.66
N THR A 27 -6.18 -2.14 3.84
CA THR A 27 -5.21 -1.07 4.09
C THR A 27 -5.77 -0.06 5.09
N LEU A 28 -4.94 0.32 6.05
CA LEU A 28 -5.19 1.46 6.94
C LEU A 28 -4.06 2.47 6.81
N TRP A 29 -4.39 3.73 7.02
CA TRP A 29 -3.44 4.84 7.01
C TRP A 29 -3.21 5.30 8.44
N ALA A 30 -1.95 5.55 8.77
CA ALA A 30 -1.54 6.05 10.06
C ALA A 30 -0.94 7.46 9.91
N GLN A 31 -1.19 8.29 10.91
CA GLN A 31 -0.60 9.62 11.02
C GLN A 31 -0.39 9.98 12.50
N PRO A 32 0.48 10.97 12.81
CA PRO A 32 0.58 11.49 14.16
C PRO A 32 -0.76 11.98 14.72
N ALA A 33 -0.94 11.87 16.03
CA ALA A 33 -2.14 12.37 16.69
C ALA A 33 -2.36 13.86 16.40
N GLY A 34 -3.59 14.23 16.05
CA GLY A 34 -3.96 15.59 15.67
C GLY A 34 -3.60 15.99 14.23
N GLY A 35 -3.11 15.04 13.42
CA GLY A 35 -2.91 15.27 11.99
C GLY A 35 -4.23 15.35 11.19
N ASP A 36 -4.12 15.87 9.98
CA ASP A 36 -5.23 16.18 9.06
C ASP A 36 -5.16 15.39 7.74
N VAL A 37 -4.38 14.31 7.69
CA VAL A 37 -4.29 13.46 6.49
C VAL A 37 -5.62 12.75 6.26
N ASP A 38 -6.20 13.00 5.09
CA ASP A 38 -7.30 12.24 4.51
C ASP A 38 -6.72 11.25 3.47
N PRO A 39 -6.82 9.93 3.68
CA PRO A 39 -6.36 8.92 2.73
C PRO A 39 -6.97 9.05 1.33
N GLU A 40 -8.16 9.63 1.22
CA GLU A 40 -8.85 9.87 -0.06
C GLU A 40 -8.36 11.13 -0.77
N ASN A 41 -7.54 11.97 -0.11
CA ASN A 41 -6.98 13.20 -0.64
C ASN A 41 -5.49 13.39 -0.28
N ALA A 42 -4.68 12.39 -0.58
CA ALA A 42 -3.24 12.41 -0.32
C ALA A 42 -2.38 13.08 -1.42
N CYS A 43 -3.00 13.70 -2.45
CA CYS A 43 -2.26 14.31 -3.56
C CYS A 43 -1.24 15.36 -3.09
N GLY A 44 0.00 15.27 -3.59
CA GLY A 44 1.10 16.15 -3.17
C GLY A 44 1.63 15.92 -1.74
N LYS A 45 1.11 14.92 -1.01
CA LYS A 45 1.65 14.53 0.29
C LYS A 45 2.78 13.53 0.12
N LYS A 46 3.62 13.46 1.14
CA LYS A 46 4.65 12.44 1.31
C LYS A 46 4.10 11.29 2.14
N VAL A 47 4.16 10.08 1.60
CA VAL A 47 3.55 8.88 2.19
C VAL A 47 4.60 7.78 2.30
N ALA A 48 4.87 7.35 3.53
CA ALA A 48 5.72 6.22 3.82
C ALA A 48 4.96 4.90 3.60
N VAL A 49 5.64 3.90 3.05
CA VAL A 49 5.07 2.58 2.79
C VAL A 49 6.16 1.51 2.95
N GLN A 50 5.78 0.30 3.36
CA GLN A 50 6.72 -0.82 3.34
C GLN A 50 6.93 -1.29 1.90
N ALA A 51 8.19 -1.47 1.52
CA ALA A 51 8.58 -1.96 0.20
C ALA A 51 8.02 -3.37 -0.08
N THR A 52 7.77 -3.66 -1.35
CA THR A 52 7.27 -4.92 -1.93
C THR A 52 5.86 -5.32 -1.47
N THR A 53 5.15 -4.42 -0.80
CA THR A 53 3.76 -4.62 -0.40
C THR A 53 2.80 -4.17 -1.50
N VAL A 54 1.57 -4.69 -1.48
CA VAL A 54 0.51 -4.26 -2.41
C VAL A 54 0.21 -2.76 -2.30
N GLN A 55 0.46 -2.15 -1.14
CA GLN A 55 0.31 -0.72 -0.93
C GLN A 55 1.32 0.08 -1.75
N GLU A 56 2.56 -0.39 -1.83
CA GLU A 56 3.62 0.24 -2.62
C GLU A 56 3.43 -0.04 -4.11
N THR A 57 3.15 -1.28 -4.50
CA THR A 57 3.17 -1.70 -5.91
C THR A 57 1.90 -1.33 -6.67
N ASP A 58 0.76 -1.27 -5.98
CA ASP A 58 -0.54 -1.11 -6.63
C ASP A 58 -1.31 0.11 -6.10
N GLU A 59 -1.50 0.19 -4.77
CA GLU A 59 -2.42 1.17 -4.19
C GLU A 59 -1.93 2.62 -4.35
N LEU A 60 -0.72 2.92 -3.86
CA LEU A 60 -0.17 4.27 -3.92
C LEU A 60 0.11 4.75 -5.35
N PRO A 61 0.63 3.91 -6.27
CA PRO A 61 0.77 4.28 -7.68
C PRO A 61 -0.59 4.60 -8.33
N ALA A 62 -1.63 3.81 -8.09
CA ALA A 62 -2.97 4.07 -8.62
C ALA A 62 -3.55 5.39 -8.10
N ARG A 63 -3.43 5.65 -6.79
CA ARG A 63 -3.86 6.92 -6.17
C ARG A 63 -3.05 8.11 -6.70
N SER A 64 -1.73 7.97 -6.84
CA SER A 64 -0.84 9.00 -7.37
C SER A 64 -1.16 9.32 -8.83
N LYS A 65 -1.44 8.30 -9.65
CA LYS A 65 -1.89 8.48 -11.03
C LYS A 65 -3.21 9.26 -11.09
N LYS A 66 -4.19 8.91 -10.25
CA LYS A 66 -5.46 9.67 -10.15
C LYS A 66 -5.20 11.15 -9.84
N CYS A 67 -4.27 11.46 -8.94
CA CYS A 67 -3.88 12.85 -8.67
C CYS A 67 -3.37 13.56 -9.92
N THR A 68 -2.46 12.93 -10.66
CA THR A 68 -1.90 13.54 -11.89
C THR A 68 -2.93 13.67 -13.01
N ASP A 69 -3.85 12.70 -13.14
CA ASP A 69 -4.95 12.76 -14.11
C ASP A 69 -5.92 13.92 -13.81
N GLU A 70 -6.07 14.28 -12.53
CA GLU A 70 -6.83 15.44 -12.05
C GLU A 70 -6.03 16.76 -12.09
N GLY A 71 -4.79 16.76 -12.61
CA GLY A 71 -3.92 17.93 -12.68
C GLY A 71 -3.33 18.37 -11.33
N LYS A 72 -3.40 17.52 -10.31
CA LYS A 72 -2.80 17.73 -8.98
C LYS A 72 -1.39 17.14 -8.93
N PRO A 73 -0.57 17.56 -7.95
CA PRO A 73 0.73 16.94 -7.73
C PRO A 73 0.61 15.44 -7.39
N ALA A 74 1.55 14.65 -7.90
CA ALA A 74 1.71 13.24 -7.55
C ALA A 74 1.96 13.07 -6.04
N ILE A 75 1.64 11.88 -5.53
CA ILE A 75 2.03 11.47 -4.17
C ILE A 75 3.55 11.20 -4.18
N GLU A 76 4.28 11.73 -3.20
CA GLU A 76 5.68 11.35 -2.97
C GLU A 76 5.71 10.05 -2.15
N ILE A 77 5.89 8.93 -2.85
CA ILE A 77 5.92 7.59 -2.24
C ILE A 77 7.33 7.32 -1.70
N VAL A 78 7.42 6.94 -0.42
CA VAL A 78 8.69 6.66 0.26
C VAL A 78 8.68 5.20 0.73
N PRO A 79 9.33 4.29 -0.01
CA PRO A 79 9.43 2.90 0.41
C PRO A 79 10.48 2.72 1.51
N PHE A 80 10.17 1.84 2.46
CA PHE A 80 11.08 1.38 3.52
C PHE A 80 11.15 -0.15 3.51
N ASP A 81 12.36 -0.70 3.62
CA ASP A 81 12.58 -2.15 3.56
C ASP A 81 11.98 -2.91 4.77
N SER A 82 11.81 -2.23 5.90
CA SER A 82 11.31 -2.81 7.14
C SER A 82 10.36 -1.87 7.89
N GLN A 83 9.55 -2.45 8.77
CA GLN A 83 8.53 -1.70 9.55
C GLN A 83 9.08 -1.10 10.85
N ASP A 84 10.36 -1.29 11.13
CA ASP A 84 11.12 -0.75 12.27
C ASP A 84 12.13 0.34 11.87
N ALA A 85 12.16 0.70 10.58
CA ALA A 85 13.06 1.69 9.99
C ALA A 85 12.79 3.13 10.46
#